data_AF-A0A370B6L7-F1
#
_entry.id   AF-A0A370B6L7-F1
#
_cell.length_a   1.000
_cell.length_b   1.000
_cell.length_c   1.000
_cell.angle_alpha   90.00
_cell.angle_beta   90.00
_cell.angle_gamma   90.00
#
_symmetry.space_group_name_H-M   'P 1'
#
loop_
_entity.id
_entity.type
_entity.pdbx_description
1 polymer ?
#
loop_
_entity_poly.entity_id
_entity_poly.type
_entity_poly.pdbx_seq_one_letter_code
_entity_poly.pdbx_strand_id
1 'polypeptide(L)'
;GGGEVDVRAGCPYVNFTPSTGLRTGPLTAAAEARGLPHAGRDGKTGQTLLRSVLAPMFVQRALSVRAWSGTNLLGGGDGAALADPAAAAAKNAGKERVLADTLGTAPEGEVHIDDVPALGDWKTAWDHIAFDGFLGSRMILQTIWQGCDSALAAPLVLDLARLLARAHEAGLSGPLPELGFYFKDPDGGPAALAEQFEALLAFAERLAPVAQAPGESG
;
A
#
# COMPACT_ATOMS: atom_id res chain seq x y z
N GLY A 1 16.45 -13.15 7.19
CA GLY A 1 15.40 -12.94 6.15
C GLY A 1 15.91 -11.97 5.10
N GLY A 2 15.22 -11.78 3.96
CA GLY A 2 15.72 -10.99 2.82
C GLY A 2 16.30 -9.61 3.18
N GLY A 3 15.60 -8.81 3.98
CA GLY A 3 16.05 -7.46 4.36
C GLY A 3 17.35 -7.40 5.18
N GLU A 4 17.76 -8.49 5.82
CA GLU A 4 19.06 -8.54 6.52
C GLU A 4 20.23 -8.65 5.53
N VAL A 5 20.05 -9.34 4.41
CA VAL A 5 21.08 -9.50 3.37
C VAL A 5 21.28 -8.18 2.65
N ASP A 6 20.20 -7.49 2.28
CA ASP A 6 20.25 -6.22 1.55
C ASP A 6 20.93 -5.11 2.37
N VAL A 7 20.56 -4.98 3.65
CA VAL A 7 21.19 -3.99 4.54
C VAL A 7 22.68 -4.27 4.73
N ARG A 8 23.08 -5.55 4.86
CA ARG A 8 24.49 -5.93 4.95
C ARG A 8 25.26 -5.62 3.66
N ALA A 9 24.61 -5.78 2.50
CA ALA A 9 25.15 -5.46 1.19
C ALA A 9 25.19 -3.96 0.87
N GLY A 10 24.58 -3.11 1.70
CA GLY A 10 24.51 -1.66 1.45
C GLY A 10 23.47 -1.28 0.41
N CYS A 11 22.47 -2.14 0.18
CA CYS A 11 21.43 -1.91 -0.81
C CYS A 11 20.18 -1.27 -0.17
N PRO A 12 19.51 -0.33 -0.87
CA PRO A 12 18.16 0.11 -0.52
C PRO A 12 17.19 -1.07 -0.40
N TYR A 13 16.16 -0.93 0.43
CA TYR A 13 15.23 -2.02 0.70
C TYR A 13 13.75 -1.63 0.52
N VAL A 14 13.01 -2.50 -0.15
CA VAL A 14 11.54 -2.40 -0.31
C VAL A 14 10.88 -3.62 0.30
N ASN A 15 9.85 -3.42 1.12
CA ASN A 15 9.01 -4.51 1.59
C ASN A 15 7.65 -4.52 0.89
N PHE A 16 7.53 -5.26 -0.21
CA PHE A 16 6.25 -5.38 -0.93
C PHE A 16 5.27 -6.40 -0.32
N THR A 17 5.59 -6.95 0.86
CA THR A 17 4.81 -7.98 1.55
C THR A 17 4.30 -7.47 2.91
N PRO A 18 3.30 -8.14 3.53
CA PRO A 18 2.88 -7.80 4.90
C PRO A 18 3.83 -8.29 5.99
N SER A 19 4.99 -8.89 5.64
CA SER A 19 5.96 -9.37 6.63
C SER A 19 6.60 -8.22 7.41
N THR A 20 7.15 -8.47 8.60
CA THR A 20 7.76 -7.43 9.46
C THR A 20 8.93 -6.70 8.79
N GLY A 21 9.66 -7.37 7.88
CA GLY A 21 10.75 -6.76 7.12
C GLY A 21 11.78 -6.04 8.01
N LEU A 22 12.09 -4.78 7.68
CA LEU A 22 13.01 -3.93 8.44
C LEU A 22 12.46 -3.36 9.74
N ARG A 23 11.16 -3.51 10.07
CA ARG A 23 10.54 -2.94 11.28
C ARG A 23 10.92 -3.70 12.57
N THR A 24 12.11 -4.31 12.59
CA THR A 24 12.73 -4.81 13.82
C THR A 24 13.82 -3.81 14.21
N GLY A 25 13.88 -3.43 15.50
CA GLY A 25 14.83 -2.43 15.99
C GLY A 25 16.28 -2.61 15.49
N PRO A 26 16.84 -3.84 15.50
CA PRO A 26 18.19 -4.08 14.99
C PRO A 26 18.36 -3.79 13.49
N LEU A 27 17.38 -4.17 12.65
CA LEU A 27 17.47 -3.97 11.20
C LEU A 27 17.22 -2.52 10.80
N THR A 28 16.30 -1.82 11.48
CA THR A 28 16.09 -0.38 11.28
C THR A 28 17.37 0.38 11.60
N ALA A 29 17.97 0.13 12.77
CA ALA A 29 19.22 0.79 13.18
C ALA A 29 20.39 0.48 12.22
N ALA A 30 20.46 -0.74 11.68
CA ALA A 30 21.49 -1.12 10.72
C ALA A 30 21.32 -0.41 9.35
N ALA A 31 20.08 -0.21 8.90
CA ALA A 31 19.79 0.55 7.69
C ALA A 31 20.13 2.04 7.87
N GLU A 32 19.76 2.62 9.02
CA GLU A 32 20.08 4.01 9.38
C GLU A 32 21.59 4.25 9.48
N ALA A 33 22.33 3.38 10.18
CA ALA A 33 23.77 3.49 10.33
C ALA A 33 24.54 3.43 8.99
N ARG A 34 23.91 2.86 7.96
CA ARG A 34 24.46 2.75 6.60
C ARG A 34 23.90 3.79 5.64
N GLY A 35 23.03 4.68 6.10
CA GLY A 35 22.40 5.70 5.26
C GLY A 35 21.50 5.11 4.16
N LEU A 36 20.86 3.96 4.39
CA LEU A 36 20.08 3.27 3.36
C LEU A 36 18.63 3.78 3.36
N PRO A 37 18.10 4.23 2.20
CA PRO A 37 16.69 4.50 2.07
C PRO A 37 15.89 3.19 2.04
N HIS A 38 14.70 3.22 2.61
CA HIS A 38 13.77 2.10 2.56
C HIS A 38 12.32 2.56 2.42
N ALA A 39 11.49 1.66 1.92
CA ALA A 39 10.05 1.90 1.81
C ALA A 39 9.25 0.61 2.05
N GLY A 40 8.08 0.77 2.63
CA GLY A 40 7.17 -0.33 2.85
C GLY A 40 5.95 0.10 3.66
N ARG A 41 4.99 -0.81 3.86
CA ARG A 41 4.98 -2.18 3.35
C ARG A 41 3.63 -2.62 2.79
N ASP A 42 3.66 -3.82 2.20
CA ASP A 42 2.53 -4.53 1.59
C ASP A 42 1.97 -3.80 0.37
N GLY A 43 2.20 -4.33 -0.82
CA GLY A 43 1.81 -3.68 -2.08
C GLY A 43 0.30 -3.42 -2.19
N LYS A 44 -0.07 -2.24 -2.71
CA LYS A 44 -1.47 -1.82 -2.91
C LYS A 44 -1.86 -1.88 -4.39
N THR A 45 -2.59 -2.92 -4.79
CA THR A 45 -2.87 -3.22 -6.22
C THR A 45 -4.36 -3.31 -6.59
N GLY A 46 -5.23 -3.81 -5.70
CA GLY A 46 -6.63 -4.12 -6.02
C GLY A 46 -7.63 -3.50 -5.04
N GLN A 47 -8.31 -4.32 -4.22
CA GLN A 47 -9.33 -3.82 -3.27
C GLN A 47 -8.87 -2.66 -2.39
N THR A 48 -7.67 -2.76 -1.80
CA THR A 48 -7.14 -1.71 -0.94
C THR A 48 -6.86 -0.41 -1.69
N LEU A 49 -6.54 -0.48 -2.99
CA LEU A 49 -6.41 0.70 -3.85
C LEU A 49 -7.75 1.44 -3.91
N LEU A 50 -8.84 0.74 -4.22
CA LEU A 50 -10.19 1.33 -4.25
C LEU A 50 -10.58 1.91 -2.89
N ARG A 51 -10.28 1.23 -1.78
CA ARG A 51 -10.56 1.74 -0.43
C ARG A 51 -9.84 3.06 -0.15
N SER A 52 -8.57 3.19 -0.56
CA SER A 52 -7.81 4.45 -0.40
C SER A 52 -8.32 5.61 -1.25
N VAL A 53 -9.21 5.36 -2.21
CA VAL A 53 -9.94 6.38 -2.98
C VAL A 53 -11.30 6.66 -2.37
N LEU A 54 -12.06 5.61 -2.08
CA LEU A 54 -13.46 5.70 -1.68
C LEU A 54 -13.65 6.15 -0.22
N ALA A 55 -12.82 5.67 0.72
CA ALA A 55 -12.97 6.05 2.13
C ALA A 55 -12.77 7.56 2.35
N PRO A 56 -11.72 8.21 1.81
CA PRO A 56 -11.58 9.66 1.89
C PRO A 56 -12.74 10.41 1.21
N MET A 57 -13.25 9.91 0.08
CA MET A 57 -14.39 10.52 -0.61
C MET A 57 -15.62 10.64 0.29
N PHE A 58 -15.95 9.59 1.06
CA PHE A 58 -17.08 9.65 1.99
C PHE A 58 -16.88 10.73 3.06
N VAL A 59 -15.68 10.80 3.65
CA VAL A 59 -15.34 11.83 4.65
C VAL A 59 -15.41 13.23 4.06
N GLN A 60 -14.78 13.46 2.90
CA GLN A 60 -14.73 14.75 2.22
C GLN A 60 -16.11 15.24 1.78
N ARG A 61 -17.06 14.33 1.52
CA ARG A 61 -18.44 14.63 1.14
C ARG A 61 -19.41 14.63 2.32
N ALA A 62 -18.90 14.49 3.55
CA ALA A 62 -19.70 14.39 4.77
C ALA A 62 -20.78 13.28 4.71
N LEU A 63 -20.43 12.15 4.10
CA LEU A 63 -21.27 10.96 4.01
C LEU A 63 -20.87 9.98 5.12
N SER A 64 -21.81 9.67 6.00
CA SER A 64 -21.54 8.81 7.17
C SER A 64 -21.58 7.35 6.76
N VAL A 65 -20.44 6.66 6.80
CA VAL A 65 -20.35 5.22 6.49
C VAL A 65 -20.82 4.42 7.71
N ARG A 66 -21.91 3.67 7.55
CA ARG A 66 -22.45 2.80 8.59
C ARG A 66 -21.81 1.42 8.57
N ALA A 67 -21.68 0.85 7.37
CA ALA A 67 -21.11 -0.48 7.20
C ALA A 67 -20.26 -0.57 5.93
N TRP A 68 -19.20 -1.36 5.98
CA TRP A 68 -18.34 -1.67 4.85
C TRP A 68 -17.86 -3.12 4.94
N SER A 69 -18.60 -4.03 4.30
CA SER A 69 -18.22 -5.44 4.19
C SER A 69 -17.50 -5.71 2.88
N GLY A 70 -16.69 -6.77 2.83
CA GLY A 70 -16.08 -7.19 1.58
C GLY A 70 -15.55 -8.62 1.57
N THR A 71 -15.28 -9.12 0.37
CA THR A 71 -14.73 -10.46 0.16
C THR A 71 -13.65 -10.38 -0.90
N ASN A 72 -12.58 -11.16 -0.76
CA ASN A 72 -11.60 -11.37 -1.81
C ASN A 72 -11.50 -12.88 -2.07
N LEU A 73 -11.74 -13.28 -3.29
CA LEU A 73 -11.54 -14.63 -3.81
C LEU A 73 -10.26 -14.63 -4.63
N LEU A 74 -9.31 -15.49 -4.30
CA LEU A 74 -8.05 -15.62 -5.03
C LEU A 74 -7.50 -17.04 -4.94
N GLY A 75 -6.69 -17.44 -5.91
CA GLY A 75 -6.01 -18.74 -5.91
C GLY A 75 -4.49 -18.58 -5.96
N GLY A 76 -3.81 -19.58 -6.51
CA GLY A 76 -2.37 -19.52 -6.76
C GLY A 76 -1.53 -19.49 -5.49
N GLY A 77 -0.35 -18.84 -5.55
CA GLY A 77 0.58 -18.76 -4.42
C GLY A 77 0.01 -17.98 -3.23
N ASP A 78 -0.73 -16.90 -3.52
CA ASP A 78 -1.39 -16.09 -2.49
C ASP A 78 -2.57 -16.83 -1.84
N GLY A 79 -3.28 -17.66 -2.62
CA GLY A 79 -4.32 -18.57 -2.15
C GLY A 79 -3.74 -19.64 -1.22
N ALA A 80 -2.66 -20.30 -1.66
CA ALA A 80 -1.97 -21.33 -0.89
C ALA A 80 -1.43 -20.82 0.46
N ALA A 81 -1.03 -19.55 0.54
CA ALA A 81 -0.59 -18.92 1.79
C ALA A 81 -1.73 -18.78 2.84
N LEU A 82 -2.98 -19.01 2.46
CA LEU A 82 -4.17 -18.98 3.33
C LEU A 82 -4.59 -20.37 3.80
N ALA A 83 -3.88 -21.43 3.40
CA ALA A 83 -4.17 -22.79 3.82
C ALA A 83 -4.01 -22.99 5.34
N ASP A 84 -3.28 -22.10 6.03
CA ASP A 84 -3.24 -22.03 7.49
C ASP A 84 -4.37 -21.11 8.01
N PRO A 85 -5.38 -21.66 8.71
CA PRO A 85 -6.48 -20.89 9.29
C PRO A 85 -6.01 -19.79 10.26
N ALA A 86 -4.89 -19.98 10.96
CA ALA A 86 -4.35 -18.97 11.88
C ALA A 86 -3.76 -17.78 11.10
N ALA A 87 -3.04 -18.05 10.00
CA ALA A 87 -2.55 -17.02 9.10
C ALA A 87 -3.69 -16.27 8.40
N ALA A 88 -4.73 -16.99 7.97
CA ALA A 88 -5.93 -16.40 7.39
C ALA A 88 -6.68 -15.50 8.40
N ALA A 89 -6.86 -15.96 9.64
CA ALA A 89 -7.49 -15.18 10.70
C ALA A 89 -6.70 -13.90 11.04
N ALA A 90 -5.37 -13.99 11.16
CA ALA A 90 -4.51 -12.83 11.39
C ALA A 90 -4.59 -11.83 10.22
N LYS A 91 -4.63 -12.33 8.98
CA LYS A 91 -4.77 -11.50 7.77
C LYS A 91 -6.15 -10.83 7.69
N ASN A 92 -7.20 -11.45 8.21
CA ASN A 92 -8.55 -10.86 8.26
C ASN A 92 -8.66 -9.79 9.35
N ALA A 93 -8.13 -10.05 10.56
CA ALA A 93 -8.14 -9.08 11.67
C ALA A 93 -7.36 -7.78 11.36
N GLY A 94 -6.32 -7.84 10.52
CA GLY A 94 -5.51 -6.68 10.16
C GLY A 94 -6.13 -5.72 9.13
N LYS A 95 -7.17 -6.14 8.38
CA LYS A 95 -7.70 -5.36 7.25
C LYS A 95 -8.68 -4.26 7.65
N GLU A 96 -9.29 -4.36 8.82
CA GLU A 96 -10.28 -3.39 9.30
C GLU A 96 -9.62 -2.09 9.77
N ARG A 97 -8.37 -2.17 10.24
CA ARG A 97 -7.63 -1.02 10.77
C ARG A 97 -7.52 0.14 9.78
N VAL A 98 -7.26 -0.17 8.50
CA VAL A 98 -7.08 0.84 7.44
C VAL A 98 -8.34 1.70 7.24
N LEU A 99 -9.53 1.09 7.35
CA LEU A 99 -10.79 1.83 7.23
C LEU A 99 -11.03 2.70 8.47
N ALA A 100 -10.75 2.19 9.66
CA ALA A 100 -10.90 2.95 10.91
C ALA A 100 -9.98 4.19 10.93
N ASP A 101 -8.73 4.04 10.49
CA ASP A 101 -7.76 5.15 10.46
C ASP A 101 -8.21 6.27 9.52
N THR A 102 -8.91 5.95 8.42
CA THR A 102 -9.38 6.94 7.44
C THR A 102 -10.74 7.54 7.81
N LEU A 103 -11.69 6.72 8.29
CA LEU A 103 -13.06 7.14 8.60
C LEU A 103 -13.20 7.75 10.00
N GLY A 104 -12.17 7.63 10.85
CA GLY A 104 -12.16 8.06 12.25
C GLY A 104 -12.86 7.09 13.21
N THR A 105 -13.74 6.23 12.70
CA THR A 105 -14.39 5.13 13.43
C THR A 105 -14.46 3.90 12.56
N ALA A 106 -14.31 2.71 13.15
CA ALA A 106 -14.50 1.46 12.43
C ALA A 106 -15.99 1.30 12.04
N PRO A 107 -16.33 1.18 10.74
CA PRO A 107 -17.69 0.89 10.32
C PRO A 107 -18.06 -0.58 10.66
N GLU A 108 -19.36 -0.88 10.72
CA GLU A 108 -19.82 -2.27 10.82
C GLU A 108 -19.42 -3.08 9.58
N GLY A 109 -19.35 -4.41 9.72
CA GLY A 109 -19.07 -5.32 8.61
C GLY A 109 -17.70 -6.00 8.73
N GLU A 110 -17.51 -7.02 7.91
CA GLU A 110 -16.33 -7.90 7.97
C GLU A 110 -15.70 -8.02 6.58
N VAL A 111 -14.40 -8.31 6.56
CA VAL A 111 -13.66 -8.58 5.32
C VAL A 111 -13.10 -9.99 5.33
N HIS A 112 -13.54 -10.80 4.38
CA HIS A 112 -13.07 -12.17 4.24
C HIS A 112 -12.14 -12.33 3.04
N ILE A 113 -11.29 -13.34 3.14
CA ILE A 113 -10.43 -13.81 2.07
C ILE A 113 -10.65 -15.32 1.97
N ASP A 114 -10.94 -15.81 0.78
CA ASP A 114 -11.16 -17.23 0.51
C ASP A 114 -10.20 -17.71 -0.58
N ASP A 115 -9.60 -18.89 -0.36
CA ASP A 115 -8.81 -19.59 -1.38
C ASP A 115 -9.74 -20.29 -2.37
N VAL A 116 -9.64 -19.91 -3.63
CA VAL A 116 -10.38 -20.51 -4.75
C VAL A 116 -9.35 -20.90 -5.81
N PRO A 117 -8.78 -22.14 -5.73
CA PRO A 117 -7.67 -22.55 -6.59
C PRO A 117 -7.94 -22.41 -8.09
N ALA A 118 -9.20 -22.55 -8.50
CA ALA A 118 -9.63 -22.39 -9.90
C ALA A 118 -9.38 -20.99 -10.48
N LEU A 119 -9.22 -19.96 -9.64
CA LEU A 119 -8.93 -18.60 -10.09
C LEU A 119 -7.45 -18.39 -10.47
N GLY A 120 -6.54 -19.27 -10.04
CA GLY A 120 -5.11 -19.07 -10.26
C GLY A 120 -4.65 -17.70 -9.74
N ASP A 121 -3.94 -16.93 -10.58
CA ASP A 121 -3.46 -15.58 -10.25
C ASP A 121 -4.53 -14.47 -10.42
N TRP A 122 -5.73 -14.84 -10.84
CA TRP A 122 -6.85 -13.89 -10.91
C TRP A 122 -7.49 -13.73 -9.54
N LYS A 123 -7.77 -12.49 -9.20
CA LYS A 123 -8.45 -12.10 -7.98
C LYS A 123 -9.78 -11.44 -8.29
N THR A 124 -10.81 -11.84 -7.57
CA THR A 124 -12.07 -11.13 -7.50
C THR A 124 -12.21 -10.53 -6.11
N ALA A 125 -12.40 -9.21 -6.02
CA ALA A 125 -12.76 -8.55 -4.77
C ALA A 125 -14.11 -7.85 -4.91
N TRP A 126 -14.90 -7.88 -3.85
CA TRP A 126 -16.18 -7.20 -3.75
C TRP A 126 -16.23 -6.38 -2.46
N ASP A 127 -16.83 -5.21 -2.55
CA ASP A 127 -17.16 -4.38 -1.38
C ASP A 127 -18.63 -3.98 -1.43
N HIS A 128 -19.25 -3.91 -0.26
CA HIS A 128 -20.59 -3.41 -0.05
C HIS A 128 -20.58 -2.37 1.06
N ILE A 129 -20.92 -1.14 0.69
CA ILE A 129 -20.75 0.04 1.51
C ILE A 129 -22.11 0.67 1.73
N ALA A 130 -22.58 0.65 2.97
CA ALA A 130 -23.80 1.33 3.39
C ALA A 130 -23.45 2.67 4.02
N PHE A 131 -24.03 3.74 3.50
CA PHE A 131 -23.75 5.10 3.96
C PHE A 131 -25.00 5.98 3.95
N ASP A 132 -24.95 7.05 4.72
CA ASP A 132 -26.03 8.01 4.87
C ASP A 132 -25.63 9.37 4.27
N GLY A 133 -26.54 9.95 3.50
CA GLY A 133 -26.42 11.28 2.93
C GLY A 133 -27.37 12.30 3.56
N PHE A 134 -27.74 13.30 2.77
CA PHE A 134 -28.61 14.38 3.22
C PHE A 134 -29.94 13.89 3.79
N LEU A 135 -30.36 14.46 4.92
CA LEU A 135 -31.59 14.11 5.66
C LEU A 135 -31.70 12.62 6.04
N GLY A 136 -30.56 11.95 6.24
CA GLY A 136 -30.53 10.52 6.61
C GLY A 136 -30.90 9.59 5.45
N SER A 137 -30.82 10.07 4.20
CA SER A 137 -31.05 9.25 3.01
C SER A 137 -30.04 8.11 2.95
N ARG A 138 -30.54 6.87 3.08
CA ARG A 138 -29.70 5.66 3.10
C ARG A 138 -29.38 5.21 1.69
N MET A 139 -28.11 4.97 1.43
CA MET A 139 -27.60 4.55 0.13
C MET A 139 -26.64 3.37 0.27
N ILE A 140 -26.42 2.69 -0.85
CA ILE A 140 -25.50 1.57 -0.98
C ILE A 140 -24.59 1.83 -2.18
N LEU A 141 -23.29 1.64 -2.00
CA LEU A 141 -22.33 1.53 -3.08
C LEU A 141 -21.75 0.12 -3.06
N GLN A 142 -21.68 -0.53 -4.21
CA GLN A 142 -20.99 -1.81 -4.38
C GLN A 142 -19.91 -1.68 -5.43
N THR A 143 -18.77 -2.33 -5.20
CA THR A 143 -17.70 -2.43 -6.18
C THR A 143 -17.35 -3.88 -6.43
N ILE A 144 -17.01 -4.21 -7.66
CA ILE A 144 -16.38 -5.48 -8.04
C ILE A 144 -15.07 -5.14 -8.74
N TRP A 145 -13.99 -5.70 -8.22
CA TRP A 145 -12.66 -5.68 -8.85
C TRP A 145 -12.33 -7.08 -9.34
N GLN A 146 -12.02 -7.21 -10.63
CA GLN A 146 -11.47 -8.44 -11.20
C GLN A 146 -10.15 -8.10 -11.90
N GLY A 147 -9.06 -8.71 -11.46
CA GLY A 147 -7.74 -8.41 -12.01
C GLY A 147 -6.74 -9.50 -11.70
N CYS A 148 -5.66 -9.53 -12.47
CA CYS A 148 -4.50 -10.38 -12.24
C CYS A 148 -3.56 -9.67 -11.26
N ASP A 149 -3.39 -10.23 -10.05
CA ASP A 149 -2.64 -9.57 -8.97
C ASP A 149 -1.16 -9.41 -9.35
N SER A 150 -0.54 -10.41 -9.99
CA SER A 150 0.85 -10.31 -10.45
C SER A 150 1.04 -9.25 -11.53
N ALA A 151 0.11 -9.13 -12.49
CA ALA A 151 0.19 -8.13 -13.54
C ALA A 151 0.06 -6.69 -13.01
N LEU A 152 -0.69 -6.50 -11.92
CA LEU A 152 -0.80 -5.21 -11.23
C LEU A 152 0.43 -4.92 -10.36
N ALA A 153 0.99 -5.95 -9.71
CA ALA A 153 2.14 -5.81 -8.81
C ALA A 153 3.46 -5.56 -9.54
N ALA A 154 3.72 -6.30 -10.63
CA ALA A 154 4.99 -6.27 -11.35
C ALA A 154 5.48 -4.86 -11.74
N PRO A 155 4.68 -3.98 -12.36
CA PRO A 155 5.14 -2.63 -12.69
C PRO A 155 5.49 -1.80 -11.45
N LEU A 156 4.76 -1.95 -10.35
CA LEU A 156 5.02 -1.22 -9.11
C LEU A 156 6.37 -1.59 -8.50
N VAL A 157 6.77 -2.86 -8.60
CA VAL A 157 8.09 -3.32 -8.16
C VAL A 157 9.20 -2.65 -8.96
N LEU A 158 9.02 -2.50 -10.28
CA LEU A 158 9.99 -1.81 -11.14
C LEU A 158 10.10 -0.32 -10.81
N ASP A 159 8.96 0.34 -10.58
CA ASP A 159 8.94 1.75 -10.19
C ASP A 159 9.64 1.97 -8.85
N LEU A 160 9.31 1.16 -7.85
CA LEU A 160 9.93 1.20 -6.52
C LEU A 160 11.43 0.98 -6.60
N ALA A 161 11.91 -0.01 -7.37
CA ALA A 161 13.33 -0.25 -7.56
C ALA A 161 14.04 0.98 -8.14
N ARG A 162 13.45 1.63 -9.15
CA ARG A 162 14.01 2.83 -9.80
C ARG A 162 14.01 4.04 -8.87
N LEU A 163 12.91 4.28 -8.17
CA LEU A 163 12.77 5.40 -7.24
C LEU A 163 13.71 5.27 -6.03
N LEU A 164 13.83 4.07 -5.46
CA LEU A 164 14.77 3.83 -4.34
C LEU A 164 16.23 3.94 -4.78
N ALA A 165 16.57 3.42 -5.96
CA ALA A 165 17.92 3.57 -6.51
C ALA A 165 18.26 5.06 -6.68
N ARG A 166 17.35 5.86 -7.25
CA ARG A 166 17.56 7.30 -7.39
C ARG A 166 17.60 8.06 -6.06
N ALA A 167 16.78 7.68 -5.09
CA ALA A 167 16.84 8.24 -3.74
C ALA A 167 18.21 8.00 -3.09
N HIS A 168 18.74 6.78 -3.24
CA HIS A 168 20.06 6.42 -2.73
C HIS A 168 21.17 7.22 -3.44
N GLU A 169 21.13 7.33 -4.77
CA GLU A 169 22.08 8.15 -5.53
C GLU A 169 22.04 9.63 -5.13
N ALA A 170 20.87 10.15 -4.76
CA ALA A 170 20.68 11.50 -4.24
C ALA A 170 21.08 11.66 -2.76
N GLY A 171 21.59 10.61 -2.11
CA GLY A 171 22.03 10.64 -0.71
C GLY A 171 20.89 10.63 0.32
N LEU A 172 19.68 10.27 -0.09
CA LEU A 172 18.55 10.11 0.83
C LEU A 172 18.69 8.81 1.63
N SER A 173 18.25 8.86 2.90
CA SER A 173 18.36 7.74 3.84
C SER A 173 17.11 7.66 4.72
N GLY A 174 16.91 6.51 5.37
CA GLY A 174 15.76 6.28 6.24
C GLY A 174 14.46 5.98 5.48
N PRO A 175 13.30 6.01 6.16
CA PRO A 175 12.02 5.74 5.53
C PRO A 175 11.65 6.84 4.53
N LEU A 176 11.08 6.45 3.39
CA LEU A 176 10.58 7.34 2.34
C LEU A 176 9.04 7.37 2.31
N PRO A 177 8.38 8.16 3.18
CA PRO A 177 6.92 8.22 3.25
C PRO A 177 6.27 8.71 1.96
N GLU A 178 7.00 9.43 1.10
CA GLU A 178 6.51 9.87 -0.21
C GLU A 178 6.21 8.70 -1.16
N LEU A 179 6.73 7.50 -0.87
CA LEU A 179 6.40 6.28 -1.61
C LEU A 179 5.15 5.57 -1.08
N GLY A 180 4.41 6.17 -0.15
CA GLY A 180 3.19 5.60 0.43
C GLY A 180 2.10 5.25 -0.59
N PHE A 181 2.11 5.87 -1.77
CA PHE A 181 1.23 5.57 -2.90
C PHE A 181 1.21 4.07 -3.27
N TYR A 182 2.34 3.40 -3.13
CA TYR A 182 2.52 1.99 -3.52
C TYR A 182 2.07 0.97 -2.46
N PHE A 183 1.81 1.40 -1.22
CA PHE A 183 1.70 0.51 -0.07
C PHE A 183 0.33 0.58 0.64
N LYS A 184 -0.04 -0.51 1.31
CA LYS A 184 -1.23 -0.62 2.16
C LYS A 184 -0.96 -0.11 3.58
N ASP A 185 0.25 -0.34 4.09
CA ASP A 185 0.72 0.03 5.44
C ASP A 185 2.02 0.83 5.29
N PRO A 186 1.97 2.05 4.73
CA PRO A 186 3.17 2.84 4.46
C PRO A 186 3.89 3.26 5.75
N ASP A 187 5.20 3.47 5.67
CA ASP A 187 6.07 3.98 6.76
C ASP A 187 5.83 5.48 7.07
N GLY A 188 4.57 5.93 7.00
CA GLY A 188 4.12 7.30 7.23
C GLY A 188 3.42 7.92 6.02
N GLY A 189 3.06 9.19 6.15
CA GLY A 189 2.37 9.95 5.11
C GLY A 189 0.84 9.86 5.18
N PRO A 190 0.15 10.48 4.21
CA PRO A 190 -1.31 10.53 4.17
C PRO A 190 -1.92 9.17 3.81
N ALA A 191 -3.17 8.94 4.22
CA ALA A 191 -3.91 7.71 3.89
C ALA A 191 -4.60 7.76 2.53
N ALA A 192 -4.98 8.95 2.05
CA ALA A 192 -5.74 9.13 0.83
C ALA A 192 -4.86 8.98 -0.42
N LEU A 193 -5.32 8.22 -1.43
CA LEU A 193 -4.54 7.95 -2.64
C LEU A 193 -4.13 9.23 -3.39
N ALA A 194 -5.03 10.22 -3.45
CA ALA A 194 -4.75 11.49 -4.12
C ALA A 194 -3.60 12.26 -3.44
N GLU A 195 -3.62 12.36 -2.11
CA GLU A 195 -2.56 13.02 -1.35
C GLU A 195 -1.22 12.26 -1.44
N GLN A 196 -1.28 10.93 -1.45
CA GLN A 196 -0.10 10.09 -1.69
C GLN A 196 0.47 10.29 -3.10
N PHE A 197 -0.39 10.51 -4.11
CA PHE A 197 0.04 10.79 -5.47
C PHE A 197 0.72 12.16 -5.57
N GLU A 198 0.17 13.19 -4.94
CA GLU A 198 0.83 14.52 -4.86
C GLU A 198 2.19 14.43 -4.16
N ALA A 199 2.29 13.68 -3.06
CA ALA A 199 3.57 13.46 -2.38
C ALA A 199 4.58 12.73 -3.28
N LEU A 200 4.14 11.74 -4.05
CA LEU A 200 4.97 11.03 -5.01
C LEU A 200 5.47 11.95 -6.14
N LEU A 201 4.61 12.82 -6.67
CA LEU A 201 4.98 13.78 -7.72
C LEU A 201 6.02 14.78 -7.20
N ALA A 202 5.78 15.38 -6.03
CA ALA A 202 6.75 16.27 -5.38
C ALA A 202 8.09 15.56 -5.10
N PHE A 203 8.05 14.27 -4.75
CA PHE A 203 9.26 13.48 -4.56
C PHE A 203 10.00 13.23 -5.88
N ALA A 204 9.28 12.91 -6.95
CA ALA A 204 9.87 12.73 -8.28
C ALA A 204 10.54 14.03 -8.77
N GLU A 205 9.94 15.19 -8.52
CA GLU A 205 10.54 16.50 -8.80
C GLU A 205 11.83 16.72 -7.99
N ARG A 206 11.83 16.37 -6.70
CA ARG A 206 13.03 16.45 -5.84
C ARG A 206 14.17 15.55 -6.32
N LEU A 207 13.84 14.43 -6.95
CA LEU A 207 14.81 13.49 -7.53
C LEU A 207 15.24 13.86 -8.96
N ALA A 208 14.62 14.88 -9.57
CA ALA A 208 14.97 15.30 -10.92
C ALA A 208 16.43 15.81 -10.96
N PRO A 209 17.20 15.50 -12.00
CA PRO A 209 18.55 16.05 -12.15
C PRO A 209 18.50 17.58 -12.15
N VAL A 210 19.39 18.23 -11.40
CA VAL A 210 19.60 19.68 -11.53
C VAL A 210 20.05 19.94 -12.96
N ALA A 211 19.29 20.73 -13.72
CA ALA A 211 19.69 21.15 -15.05
C ALA A 211 21.06 21.84 -14.95
N GLN A 212 22.09 21.29 -15.61
CA GLN A 212 23.37 21.98 -15.73
C GLN A 212 23.11 23.28 -16.49
N ALA A 213 23.41 24.42 -15.86
CA ALA A 213 23.39 25.71 -16.55
C ALA A 213 24.28 25.60 -17.80
N PRO A 214 23.84 26.11 -18.97
CA PRO A 214 24.67 26.09 -20.16
C PRO A 214 25.97 26.82 -19.83
N GLY A 215 27.08 26.08 -19.86
CA GLY A 215 28.39 26.61 -19.54
C GLY A 215 28.69 27.81 -20.42
N GLU A 216 29.01 28.93 -19.79
CA GLU A 216 29.58 30.09 -20.46
C GLU A 216 30.92 29.66 -21.07
N SER A 217 30.91 29.35 -22.36
CA SER A 217 32.11 29.22 -23.17
C SER A 217 32.66 30.63 -23.40
N GLY A 218 33.61 31.03 -22.56
CA GLY A 218 34.53 32.15 -22.80
C GLY A 218 35.76 31.72 -23.60
#